data_AF-A0A8S0FKW8-F1
#
_entry.id   AF-A0A8S0FKW8-F1
#
_cell.length_a   1.000
_cell.length_b   1.000
_cell.length_c   1.000
_cell.angle_alpha   90.00
_cell.angle_beta   90.00
_cell.angle_gamma   90.00
#
_symmetry.space_group_name_H-M   'P 1'
#
loop_
_entity.id
_entity.type
_entity.pdbx_description
1 polymer ?
#
loop_
_entity_poly.entity_id
_entity_poly.type
_entity_poly.pdbx_seq_one_letter_code
_entity_poly.pdbx_strand_id
1 'polypeptide(L)'
;MYVTGFVRNPGLYGGVTSDSLLNYLIKAGGVDPERGSYVDIVVKRGNRVRSNVNLYDFLLNGKLGLSQFADGDTIIVGPRQHTFSVQGDVFNSYDFEFRESSIPVTEALSWARPKPGATHITIMRKQGLQKRSEYYPISSAPGRMYSAKWRYLNREH
;
A
#
# COMPACT_ATOMS: atom_id res chain seq x y z
N MET A 1 0.51 -13.88 -19.86
CA MET A 1 -0.03 -13.13 -18.70
C MET A 1 0.05 -11.64 -19.01
N TYR A 2 -1.04 -10.89 -18.88
CA TYR A 2 -0.97 -9.43 -18.98
C TYR A 2 -0.68 -8.81 -17.60
N VAL A 3 0.18 -7.80 -17.56
CA VAL A 3 0.38 -6.97 -16.37
C VAL A 3 0.07 -5.53 -16.75
N THR A 4 -0.94 -4.93 -16.11
CA THR A 4 -1.47 -3.61 -16.49
C THR A 4 -1.76 -2.73 -15.28
N GLY A 5 -2.29 -1.53 -15.53
CA GLY A 5 -2.53 -0.53 -14.50
C GLY A 5 -1.26 0.25 -14.16
N PHE A 6 -1.09 0.58 -12.89
CA PHE A 6 0.00 1.45 -12.41
C PHE A 6 1.28 0.66 -12.07
N VAL A 7 1.80 -0.05 -13.07
CA VAL A 7 3.16 -0.62 -13.09
C VAL A 7 4.07 0.25 -13.96
N ARG A 8 5.39 0.11 -13.81
CA ARG A 8 6.34 0.89 -14.62
C ARG A 8 6.23 0.58 -16.11
N ASN A 9 6.16 -0.71 -16.46
CA ASN A 9 6.08 -1.19 -17.82
C ASN A 9 4.84 -2.09 -17.98
N PRO A 10 3.66 -1.55 -18.35
CA PRO A 10 2.50 -2.37 -18.66
C PRO A 10 2.75 -3.19 -19.94
N GLY A 11 2.32 -4.45 -19.98
CA GLY A 11 2.53 -5.28 -21.15
C GLY A 11 2.16 -6.75 -21.00
N LEU A 12 2.42 -7.50 -22.07
CA LEU A 12 2.32 -8.95 -22.09
C LEU A 12 3.66 -9.56 -21.65
N TYR A 13 3.61 -10.44 -20.66
CA TYR A 13 4.77 -11.12 -20.13
C TYR A 13 4.62 -12.64 -20.27
N GLY A 14 5.67 -13.26 -20.81
CA GLY A 14 5.84 -14.72 -20.82
C GLY A 14 6.22 -15.23 -19.44
N GLY A 15 5.82 -16.46 -19.14
CA GLY A 15 6.10 -17.12 -17.88
C GLY A 15 5.55 -18.55 -17.85
N VAL A 16 5.80 -19.24 -16.75
CA VAL A 16 5.30 -20.59 -16.50
C VAL A 16 4.18 -20.58 -15.46
N THR A 17 3.40 -21.65 -15.36
CA THR A 17 2.25 -21.74 -14.43
C THR A 17 2.65 -21.67 -12.95
N SER A 18 3.92 -21.95 -12.63
CA SER A 18 4.51 -21.81 -11.30
C SER A 18 5.06 -20.42 -10.99
N ASP A 19 5.06 -19.49 -11.97
CA ASP A 19 5.51 -18.12 -11.71
C ASP A 19 4.58 -17.45 -10.68
N SER A 20 5.16 -16.70 -9.75
CA SER A 20 4.41 -15.97 -8.75
C SER A 20 3.97 -14.59 -9.26
N LEU A 21 3.00 -13.97 -8.57
CA LEU A 21 2.58 -12.59 -8.85
C LEU A 21 3.78 -11.64 -8.79
N LEU A 22 4.67 -11.86 -7.82
CA LEU A 22 5.89 -11.07 -7.65
C LEU A 22 6.80 -11.18 -8.86
N ASN A 23 6.95 -12.37 -9.46
CA ASN A 23 7.78 -12.54 -10.65
C ASN A 23 7.24 -11.68 -11.82
N TYR A 24 5.93 -11.69 -12.03
CA TYR A 24 5.31 -10.86 -13.07
C TYR A 24 5.42 -9.36 -12.79
N LEU A 25 5.27 -8.93 -11.53
CA LEU A 25 5.50 -7.53 -11.15
C LEU A 25 6.97 -7.12 -11.39
N ILE A 26 7.93 -7.98 -11.05
CA ILE A 26 9.36 -7.73 -11.31
C ILE A 26 9.63 -7.58 -12.81
N LYS A 27 9.10 -8.49 -13.64
CA LYS A 27 9.18 -8.40 -15.11
C LYS A 27 8.58 -7.10 -15.65
N ALA A 28 7.51 -6.60 -15.03
CA ALA A 28 6.88 -5.31 -15.35
C ALA A 28 7.62 -4.08 -14.80
N GLY A 29 8.81 -4.26 -14.20
CA GLY A 29 9.60 -3.18 -13.60
C GLY A 29 9.12 -2.73 -12.23
N GLY A 30 8.18 -3.45 -11.63
CA GLY A 30 7.57 -3.18 -10.32
C GLY A 30 6.34 -2.28 -10.39
N VAL A 31 5.68 -2.14 -9.23
CA VAL A 31 4.62 -1.15 -9.00
C VAL A 31 5.23 0.25 -9.18
N ASP A 32 4.49 1.13 -9.86
CA ASP A 32 4.88 2.53 -9.97
C ASP A 32 4.87 3.17 -8.56
N PRO A 33 5.99 3.68 -8.04
CA PRO A 33 6.07 4.15 -6.66
C PRO A 33 5.22 5.40 -6.36
N GLU A 34 4.92 6.20 -7.38
CA GLU A 34 4.12 7.41 -7.21
C GLU A 34 2.64 7.14 -7.39
N ARG A 35 2.29 6.25 -8.32
CA ARG A 35 0.92 6.09 -8.81
C ARG A 35 0.28 4.74 -8.50
N GLY A 36 1.05 3.72 -8.19
CA GLY A 36 0.57 2.34 -8.04
C GLY A 36 0.29 1.94 -6.59
N SER A 37 -0.71 1.08 -6.44
CA SER A 37 -1.10 0.54 -5.14
C SER A 37 -0.37 -0.75 -4.81
N TYR A 38 0.10 -0.86 -3.57
CA TYR A 38 0.62 -2.10 -2.97
C TYR A 38 -0.48 -2.90 -2.25
N VAL A 39 -1.60 -2.26 -1.92
CA VAL A 39 -2.73 -2.87 -1.19
C VAL A 39 -3.94 -3.17 -2.08
N ASP A 40 -3.91 -2.70 -3.33
CA ASP A 40 -4.96 -2.90 -4.33
C ASP A 40 -4.40 -3.46 -5.64
N ILE A 41 -4.16 -4.77 -5.65
CA ILE A 41 -3.78 -5.51 -6.84
C ILE A 41 -4.83 -6.60 -7.09
N VAL A 42 -5.31 -6.68 -8.33
CA VAL A 42 -6.37 -7.61 -8.71
C VAL A 42 -5.84 -8.57 -9.78
N VAL A 43 -6.09 -9.86 -9.57
CA VAL A 43 -5.89 -10.89 -10.61
C VAL A 43 -7.25 -11.21 -11.22
N LYS A 44 -7.36 -11.10 -12.54
CA LYS A 44 -8.57 -11.45 -13.30
C LYS A 44 -8.29 -12.51 -14.36
N ARG A 45 -9.32 -13.28 -14.70
CA ARG A 45 -9.38 -14.11 -15.92
C ARG A 45 -10.63 -13.74 -16.70
N GLY A 46 -10.46 -13.10 -17.86
CA GLY A 46 -11.56 -12.42 -18.53
C GLY A 46 -12.24 -11.42 -17.58
N ASN A 47 -13.56 -11.55 -17.38
CA ASN A 47 -14.32 -10.65 -16.51
C ASN A 47 -14.40 -11.10 -15.04
N ARG A 48 -13.81 -12.24 -14.68
CA ARG A 48 -13.89 -12.80 -13.31
C ARG A 48 -12.67 -12.40 -12.48
N VAL A 49 -12.92 -11.81 -11.30
CA VAL A 49 -11.89 -11.62 -10.28
C VAL A 49 -11.55 -12.97 -9.65
N ARG A 50 -10.27 -13.32 -9.66
CA ARG A 50 -9.74 -14.55 -9.06
C ARG A 50 -9.20 -14.31 -7.67
N SER A 51 -8.51 -13.19 -7.47
CA SER A 51 -7.95 -12.81 -6.17
C SER A 51 -7.73 -11.31 -6.09
N ASN A 52 -7.83 -10.79 -4.87
CA ASN A 52 -7.30 -9.50 -4.48
C ASN A 52 -6.02 -9.74 -3.69
N VAL A 53 -5.01 -8.93 -3.93
CA VAL A 53 -3.66 -9.12 -3.37
C VAL A 53 -3.23 -7.85 -2.68
N ASN A 54 -2.83 -8.01 -1.43
CA ASN A 54 -2.14 -7.00 -0.63
C ASN A 54 -0.67 -7.43 -0.51
N LEU A 55 0.25 -6.67 -1.11
CA LEU A 55 1.68 -6.99 -1.08
C LEU A 55 2.28 -6.88 0.33
N TYR A 56 1.66 -6.14 1.25
CA TYR A 56 2.14 -6.10 2.64
C TYR A 56 1.99 -7.45 3.37
N ASP A 57 1.03 -8.29 2.99
CA ASP A 57 0.94 -9.65 3.54
C ASP A 57 2.22 -10.44 3.27
N PHE A 58 2.82 -10.22 2.09
CA PHE A 58 4.10 -10.81 1.74
C PHE A 58 5.28 -10.08 2.39
N LEU A 59 5.35 -8.77 2.25
CA LEU A 59 6.51 -7.99 2.72
C LEU A 59 6.68 -8.04 4.25
N LEU A 60 5.59 -8.12 4.99
CA LEU A 60 5.61 -8.11 6.46
C LEU A 60 5.49 -9.52 7.06
N ASN A 61 4.69 -10.40 6.45
CA ASN A 61 4.37 -11.72 7.01
C ASN A 61 4.88 -12.90 6.18
N GLY A 62 5.53 -12.66 5.03
CA GLY A 62 5.98 -13.71 4.12
C GLY A 62 4.85 -14.47 3.44
N LYS A 63 3.61 -13.96 3.51
CA LYS A 63 2.42 -14.64 2.98
C LYS A 63 2.07 -14.08 1.61
N LEU A 64 2.24 -14.89 0.58
CA LEU A 64 1.69 -14.64 -0.74
C LEU A 64 0.71 -15.78 -1.04
N GLY A 65 -0.53 -15.46 -1.44
CA GLY A 65 -1.48 -16.49 -1.86
C GLY A 65 -0.91 -17.28 -3.03
N LEU A 66 -0.90 -18.62 -2.93
CA LEU A 66 -0.51 -19.49 -4.03
C LEU A 66 -1.53 -19.32 -5.16
N SER A 67 -1.11 -18.67 -6.24
CA SER A 67 -1.94 -18.48 -7.43
C SER A 67 -1.36 -19.28 -8.57
N GLN A 68 -2.06 -20.33 -9.00
CA GLN A 68 -1.74 -20.99 -10.26
C GLN A 68 -2.28 -20.12 -11.39
N PHE A 69 -1.38 -19.38 -12.03
CA PHE A 69 -1.74 -18.59 -13.19
C PHE A 69 -1.90 -19.47 -14.42
N ALA A 70 -2.78 -19.07 -15.30
CA ALA A 70 -2.95 -19.67 -16.62
C ALA A 70 -3.06 -18.58 -17.69
N ASP A 71 -3.07 -19.01 -18.94
CA ASP A 71 -3.29 -18.11 -20.06
C ASP A 71 -4.63 -17.39 -19.93
N GLY A 72 -4.64 -16.12 -20.36
CA GLY A 72 -5.79 -15.22 -20.19
C GLY A 72 -5.91 -14.60 -18.80
N ASP A 73 -5.01 -14.90 -17.85
CA ASP A 73 -4.91 -14.12 -16.62
C ASP A 73 -4.29 -12.73 -16.88
N THR A 74 -4.77 -11.77 -16.10
CA THR A 74 -4.31 -10.38 -16.09
C THR A 74 -4.12 -9.93 -14.64
N ILE A 75 -2.92 -9.45 -14.33
CA ILE A 75 -2.59 -8.74 -13.09
C ILE A 75 -2.82 -7.25 -13.34
N ILE A 76 -3.64 -6.62 -12.50
CA ILE A 76 -4.01 -5.21 -12.60
C ILE A 76 -3.59 -4.54 -11.31
N VAL A 77 -2.64 -3.59 -11.40
CA VAL A 77 -2.25 -2.75 -10.26
C VAL A 77 -3.15 -1.52 -10.24
N GLY A 78 -3.92 -1.36 -9.17
CA GLY A 78 -4.81 -0.23 -8.95
C GLY A 78 -4.07 1.08 -8.69
N PRO A 79 -4.78 2.23 -8.74
CA PRO A 79 -4.19 3.52 -8.37
C PRO A 79 -3.84 3.53 -6.89
N ARG A 80 -2.76 4.24 -6.55
CA ARG A 80 -2.34 4.47 -5.16
C ARG A 80 -3.47 5.13 -4.37
N GLN A 81 -3.75 4.56 -3.20
CA GLN A 81 -4.84 4.95 -2.31
C GLN A 81 -4.34 5.98 -1.29
N HIS A 82 -4.64 5.76 -0.01
CA HIS A 82 -4.27 6.64 1.07
C HIS A 82 -2.87 6.33 1.56
N THR A 83 -2.11 7.37 1.91
CA THR A 83 -0.74 7.21 2.39
C THR A 83 -0.45 8.02 3.64
N PHE A 84 0.54 7.57 4.39
CA PHE A 84 1.16 8.33 5.46
C PHE A 84 2.65 8.01 5.51
N SER A 85 3.44 9.02 5.88
CA SER A 85 4.88 8.88 6.06
C SER A 85 5.18 8.65 7.53
N VAL A 86 6.09 7.72 7.82
CA VAL A 86 6.65 7.49 9.14
C VAL A 86 8.11 7.89 9.15
N GLN A 87 8.52 8.62 10.19
CA GLN A 87 9.88 9.09 10.40
C GLN A 87 10.23 9.06 11.89
N GLY A 88 11.52 9.16 12.22
CA GLY A 88 12.02 9.22 13.60
C GLY A 88 12.50 7.86 14.13
N ASP A 89 12.25 7.59 15.41
CA ASP A 89 12.74 6.40 16.14
C ASP A 89 11.95 5.12 15.83
N VAL A 90 11.98 4.73 14.57
CA VAL A 90 11.32 3.54 14.04
C VAL A 90 12.29 2.67 13.24
N PHE A 91 11.99 1.39 13.07
CA PHE A 91 12.75 0.53 12.17
C PHE A 91 12.33 0.72 10.70
N ASN A 92 11.05 1.01 10.46
CA ASN A 92 10.49 1.15 9.12
C ASN A 92 10.08 2.61 8.86
N SER A 93 11.05 3.45 8.52
CA SER A 93 10.85 4.87 8.19
C SER A 93 10.49 5.04 6.71
N TYR A 94 9.26 4.67 6.34
CA TYR A 94 8.78 4.66 4.96
C TYR A 94 7.43 5.36 4.79
N ASP A 95 7.01 5.50 3.53
CA ASP A 95 5.63 5.79 3.17
C ASP A 95 4.82 4.49 3.15
N PHE A 96 3.76 4.45 3.93
CA PHE A 96 2.82 3.33 3.96
C PHE A 96 1.53 3.70 3.24
N GLU A 97 0.93 2.69 2.62
CA GLU A 97 -0.36 2.81 1.95
C GLU A 97 -1.45 2.03 2.70
N PHE A 98 -2.68 2.52 2.68
CA PHE A 98 -3.82 1.84 3.25
C PHE A 98 -5.07 2.08 2.40
N ARG A 99 -5.98 1.10 2.42
CA ARG A 99 -7.15 1.08 1.53
C ARG A 99 -8.26 2.01 2.00
N GLU A 100 -8.54 2.01 3.30
CA GLU A 100 -9.59 2.84 3.87
C GLU A 100 -9.13 4.29 4.06
N SER A 101 -10.04 5.23 4.26
CA SER A 101 -9.67 6.63 4.55
C SER A 101 -9.16 6.83 5.97
N SER A 102 -9.20 5.79 6.81
CA SER A 102 -8.61 5.78 8.14
C SER A 102 -8.13 4.40 8.57
N ILE A 103 -7.14 4.36 9.45
CA ILE A 103 -6.67 3.16 10.14
C ILE A 103 -6.46 3.43 11.63
N PRO A 104 -6.52 2.41 12.51
CA PRO A 104 -6.05 2.52 13.87
C PRO A 104 -4.59 2.97 13.94
N VAL A 105 -4.27 3.85 14.88
CA VAL A 105 -2.87 4.27 15.11
C VAL A 105 -2.00 3.08 15.52
N THR A 106 -2.58 2.08 16.20
CA THR A 106 -1.89 0.83 16.55
C THR A 106 -1.48 0.02 15.32
N GLU A 107 -2.29 0.00 14.28
CA GLU A 107 -1.96 -0.67 13.02
C GLU A 107 -0.81 0.06 12.30
N ALA A 108 -0.90 1.39 12.20
CA ALA A 108 0.19 2.21 11.67
C ALA A 108 1.51 2.00 12.44
N LEU A 109 1.46 1.88 13.76
CA LEU A 109 2.63 1.58 14.60
C LEU A 109 3.15 0.16 14.37
N SER A 110 2.29 -0.82 14.12
CA SER A 110 2.74 -2.18 13.80
C SER A 110 3.57 -2.21 12.51
N TRP A 111 3.22 -1.37 11.53
CA TRP A 111 3.96 -1.23 10.27
C TRP A 111 5.26 -0.44 10.47
N ALA A 112 5.22 0.66 11.23
CA ALA A 112 6.38 1.48 11.55
C ALA A 112 7.45 0.74 12.36
N ARG A 113 7.03 -0.17 13.26
CA ARG A 113 7.88 -0.84 14.26
C ARG A 113 8.76 0.15 15.04
N PRO A 114 8.21 0.89 16.02
CA PRO A 114 8.98 1.77 16.89
C PRO A 114 10.15 1.06 17.57
N LYS A 115 11.28 1.74 17.75
CA LYS A 115 12.43 1.21 18.48
C LYS A 115 12.10 1.11 19.98
N PRO A 116 12.75 0.22 20.77
CA PRO A 116 12.45 0.03 22.20
C PRO A 116 12.51 1.30 23.08
N GLY A 117 13.21 2.36 22.65
CA GLY A 117 13.28 3.65 23.36
C GLY A 117 12.23 4.69 22.95
N ALA A 118 11.44 4.42 21.91
CA ALA A 118 10.39 5.35 21.48
C ALA A 118 9.25 5.35 22.51
N THR A 119 8.90 6.54 23.01
CA THR A 119 7.87 6.71 24.07
C THR A 119 6.65 7.49 23.59
N HIS A 120 6.84 8.35 22.58
CA HIS A 120 5.82 9.26 22.09
C HIS A 120 5.74 9.24 20.57
N ILE A 121 4.57 9.61 20.08
CA ILE A 121 4.28 9.79 18.66
C ILE A 121 3.75 11.20 18.43
N THR A 122 4.12 11.76 17.30
CA THR A 122 3.54 13.00 16.80
C THR A 122 2.73 12.67 15.55
N ILE A 123 1.43 12.91 15.60
CA ILE A 123 0.56 12.76 14.44
C ILE A 123 0.44 14.12 13.78
N MET A 124 1.03 14.26 12.60
CA MET A 124 0.94 15.47 11.79
C MET A 124 -0.13 15.30 10.71
N ARG A 125 -1.08 16.25 10.65
CA ARG A 125 -2.16 16.28 9.67
C ARG A 125 -2.10 17.59 8.90
N LYS A 126 -2.04 17.52 7.58
CA LYS A 126 -2.15 18.70 6.71
C LYS A 126 -3.60 18.81 6.22
N GLN A 127 -4.22 19.96 6.46
CA GLN A 127 -5.60 20.27 6.05
C GLN A 127 -5.59 21.60 5.30
N GLY A 128 -5.41 21.56 3.98
CA GLY A 128 -5.14 22.77 3.19
C GLY A 128 -3.81 23.42 3.62
N LEU A 129 -3.87 24.71 3.98
CA LEU A 129 -2.72 25.46 4.50
C LEU A 129 -2.45 25.21 5.99
N GLN A 130 -3.42 24.68 6.74
CA GLN A 130 -3.27 24.44 8.16
C GLN A 130 -2.57 23.10 8.42
N LYS A 131 -1.55 23.14 9.27
CA LYS A 131 -0.91 21.94 9.83
C LYS A 131 -1.39 21.78 11.27
N ARG A 132 -1.97 20.63 11.58
CA ARG A 132 -2.30 20.24 12.96
C ARG A 132 -1.29 19.18 13.40
N SER A 133 -0.69 19.40 14.56
CA SER A 133 0.24 18.47 15.19
C SER A 133 -0.33 18.04 16.53
N GLU A 134 -0.35 16.75 16.80
CA GLU A 134 -0.83 16.19 18.05
C GLU A 134 0.23 15.25 18.61
N TYR A 135 0.63 15.47 19.86
CA TYR A 135 1.68 14.73 20.54
C TYR A 135 1.07 13.82 21.60
N TYR A 136 1.39 12.53 21.56
CA TYR A 136 0.79 11.53 22.43
C TYR A 136 1.83 10.50 22.90
N PRO A 137 1.72 10.00 24.14
CA PRO A 137 2.40 8.76 24.53
C PRO A 137 1.94 7.60 23.64
N ILE A 138 2.87 6.74 23.22
CA ILE A 138 2.57 5.53 22.41
C ILE A 138 1.56 4.63 23.14
N SER A 139 1.63 4.58 24.48
CA SER A 139 0.68 3.83 25.32
C SER A 139 -0.77 4.28 25.16
N SER A 140 -1.01 5.50 24.66
CA SER A 140 -2.35 6.02 24.39
C SER A 140 -2.84 5.78 22.95
N ALA A 141 -2.10 5.02 22.14
CA ALA A 141 -2.48 4.68 20.77
C ALA A 141 -3.76 3.84 20.64
N PRO A 142 -4.06 2.86 21.53
CA PRO A 142 -5.31 2.10 21.45
C PRO A 142 -6.54 3.00 21.44
N GLY A 143 -7.49 2.73 20.53
CA GLY A 143 -8.71 3.53 20.34
C GLY A 143 -8.53 4.82 19.52
N ARG A 144 -7.32 5.17 19.10
CA ARG A 144 -7.08 6.33 18.21
C ARG A 144 -7.08 5.93 16.75
N MET A 145 -7.66 6.79 15.92
CA MET A 145 -7.68 6.66 14.47
C MET A 145 -6.78 7.69 13.80
N TYR A 146 -6.04 7.26 12.78
CA TYR A 146 -5.39 8.10 11.79
C TYR A 146 -6.26 8.15 10.54
N SER A 147 -6.56 9.34 10.02
CA SER A 147 -7.36 9.51 8.80
C SER A 147 -6.54 10.24 7.75
N ALA A 148 -6.48 9.69 6.54
CA ALA A 148 -5.98 10.42 5.38
C ALA A 148 -7.03 11.46 4.98
N LYS A 149 -6.73 12.74 5.21
CA LYS A 149 -7.61 13.83 4.76
C LYS A 149 -7.46 14.02 3.24
N TRP A 150 -8.58 14.08 2.52
CA TRP A 150 -8.62 14.18 1.04
C TRP A 150 -8.30 15.56 0.46
N ARG A 151 -7.96 15.51 -0.85
CA ARG A 151 -7.43 16.51 -1.80
C ARG A 151 -8.34 17.72 -2.05
N TYR A 152 -7.70 18.88 -2.25
CA TYR A 152 -8.24 19.97 -3.07
C TYR A 152 -8.47 19.46 -4.50
N LEU A 153 -9.70 19.57 -5.01
CA LEU A 153 -9.98 19.61 -6.44
C LEU A 153 -10.06 21.09 -6.82
N ASN A 154 -9.00 21.66 -7.37
CA ASN A 154 -9.11 22.95 -8.05
C ASN A 154 -9.76 22.65 -9.41
N ARG A 155 -11.08 22.88 -9.52
CA ARG A 155 -11.70 23.20 -10.81
C ARG A 155 -11.69 24.71 -10.90
N GLU A 156 -10.63 25.26 -11.50
CA GLU A 156 -10.74 26.60 -12.08
C GLU A 156 -11.48 26.47 -13.41
N HIS A 157 -12.58 27.20 -13.52
CA HIS A 157 -13.12 27.68 -14.78
C HIS A 157 -12.74 29.16 -14.89
#